data_AF-A0A6M0C996-F1
#
_entry.id   AF-A0A6M0C996-F1
#
_cell.length_a   1.000
_cell.length_b   1.000
_cell.length_c   1.000
_cell.angle_alpha   90.00
_cell.angle_beta   90.00
_cell.angle_gamma   90.00
#
_symmetry.space_group_name_H-M   'P 1'
#
loop_
_entity.id
_entity.type
_entity.pdbx_description
1 polymer ?
#
loop_
_entity_poly.entity_id
_entity_poly.type
_entity_poly.pdbx_seq_one_letter_code
_entity_poly.pdbx_strand_id
1 'polypeptide(L)'
;MSDHEDKVNSVSFSPKGKIIASGSDDKTVRLWRKDGELINTLPYTDKVKRVLFSPNGKYLVAVNEDRIIKIWEIDCVVAGENRISKIWKKDCTEGKTIGYGDLLSFSPDN
;
A
#
# COMPACT_ATOMS: atom_id res chain seq x y z
N MET A 1 5.91 -19.81 -7.25
CA MET A 1 5.39 -18.76 -8.15
C MET A 1 5.10 -17.56 -7.27
N SER A 2 5.76 -16.44 -7.54
CA SER A 2 5.61 -15.21 -6.76
C SER A 2 4.38 -14.43 -7.23
N ASP A 3 3.32 -15.11 -7.66
CA ASP A 3 2.16 -14.49 -8.30
C ASP A 3 1.05 -14.22 -7.30
N HIS A 4 0.19 -13.25 -7.63
CA HIS A 4 -1.06 -13.05 -6.90
C HIS A 4 -1.93 -14.30 -7.00
N GLU A 5 -2.62 -14.63 -5.91
CA GLU A 5 -3.45 -15.84 -5.83
C GLU A 5 -4.88 -15.61 -6.33
N ASP A 6 -5.22 -14.34 -6.60
CA ASP A 6 -6.52 -13.91 -7.13
C ASP A 6 -6.33 -12.70 -8.07
N LYS A 7 -7.45 -12.19 -8.61
CA LYS A 7 -7.52 -11.09 -9.58
C LYS A 7 -6.74 -9.87 -9.11
N VAL A 8 -5.82 -9.43 -9.96
CA VAL A 8 -5.16 -8.13 -9.85
C VAL A 8 -6.13 -7.07 -10.35
N ASN A 9 -6.55 -6.18 -9.46
CA ASN A 9 -7.52 -5.14 -9.76
C ASN A 9 -6.87 -3.82 -10.20
N SER A 10 -5.63 -3.58 -9.77
CA SER A 10 -4.96 -2.29 -9.96
C SER A 10 -3.45 -2.44 -9.94
N VAL A 11 -2.78 -1.65 -10.77
CA VAL A 11 -1.33 -1.52 -10.83
C VAL A 11 -0.95 -0.04 -10.87
N SER A 12 0.17 0.32 -10.25
CA SER A 12 0.70 1.69 -10.25
C SER A 12 2.22 1.67 -10.30
N PHE A 13 2.80 2.55 -11.13
CA PHE A 13 4.24 2.78 -11.17
C PHE A 13 4.61 3.89 -10.19
N SER A 14 5.71 3.71 -9.45
CA SER A 14 6.27 4.83 -8.69
C SER A 14 6.71 5.95 -9.64
N PRO A 15 6.70 7.23 -9.23
CA PRO A 15 7.01 8.35 -10.13
C PRO A 15 8.40 8.29 -10.75
N LYS A 16 9.38 7.75 -10.01
CA LYS A 16 10.75 7.49 -10.53
C LYS A 16 10.85 6.17 -11.30
N GLY A 17 9.76 5.42 -11.37
CA GLY A 17 9.62 4.16 -12.07
C GLY A 17 10.49 3.04 -11.52
N LYS A 18 11.00 3.10 -10.29
CA LYS A 18 11.87 2.02 -9.76
C LYS A 18 11.07 0.86 -9.16
N ILE A 19 9.84 1.12 -8.78
CA ILE A 19 8.98 0.20 -8.04
C ILE A 19 7.62 0.18 -8.73
N ILE A 20 7.04 -1.01 -8.84
CA ILE A 20 5.67 -1.23 -9.27
C ILE A 20 4.89 -1.71 -8.05
N ALA A 21 3.66 -1.24 -7.89
CA ALA A 21 2.72 -1.75 -6.89
C ALA A 21 1.52 -2.38 -7.58
N SER A 22 1.06 -3.52 -7.08
CA SER A 22 -0.17 -4.18 -7.52
C SER A 22 -1.06 -4.50 -6.33
N GLY A 23 -2.37 -4.31 -6.50
CA GLY A 23 -3.38 -4.68 -5.50
C GLY A 23 -4.33 -5.75 -6.04
N SER A 24 -4.67 -6.72 -5.21
CA SER A 24 -5.44 -7.90 -5.61
C SER A 24 -6.61 -8.23 -4.68
N ASP A 25 -7.56 -9.02 -5.20
CA ASP A 25 -8.61 -9.67 -4.43
C ASP A 25 -8.06 -10.70 -3.42
N ASP A 26 -6.80 -11.11 -3.54
CA ASP A 26 -6.08 -11.96 -2.57
C ASP A 26 -5.74 -11.25 -1.25
N LYS A 27 -6.23 -10.00 -1.09
CA LYS A 27 -6.05 -9.13 0.07
C LYS A 27 -4.61 -8.72 0.31
N THR A 28 -3.78 -8.68 -0.74
CA THR A 28 -2.42 -8.19 -0.66
C THR A 28 -2.15 -7.02 -1.60
N VAL A 29 -1.21 -6.17 -1.19
CA VAL A 29 -0.51 -5.25 -2.07
C VAL A 29 0.91 -5.75 -2.25
N ARG A 30 1.34 -6.00 -3.48
CA ARG A 30 2.71 -6.44 -3.77
C ARG A 30 3.53 -5.33 -4.37
N LEU A 31 4.79 -5.25 -3.96
CA LEU A 31 5.78 -4.33 -4.50
C LEU A 31 6.81 -5.10 -5.30
N TRP A 32 7.14 -4.57 -6.47
CA TRP A 32 8.02 -5.24 -7.43
C TRP A 32 9.08 -4.29 -7.94
N ARG A 33 10.23 -4.87 -8.27
CA ARG A 33 11.20 -4.22 -9.17
C ARG A 33 10.73 -4.34 -10.61
N LYS A 34 11.30 -3.48 -11.47
CA LYS A 34 11.00 -3.47 -12.91
C LYS A 34 11.38 -4.76 -13.65
N ASP A 35 12.32 -5.50 -13.11
CA ASP A 35 12.76 -6.80 -13.64
C ASP A 35 11.83 -7.96 -13.22
N GLY A 36 10.79 -7.68 -12.42
CA GLY A 36 9.82 -8.67 -11.95
C GLY A 36 10.17 -9.28 -10.59
N GLU A 37 11.26 -8.87 -9.94
CA GLU A 37 11.58 -9.35 -8.59
C GLU A 37 10.57 -8.81 -7.57
N LEU A 38 9.97 -9.72 -6.78
CA LEU A 38 9.10 -9.35 -5.68
C LEU A 38 9.93 -8.75 -4.53
N ILE A 39 9.65 -7.49 -4.20
CA ILE A 39 10.31 -6.78 -3.10
C ILE A 39 9.63 -7.10 -1.77
N ASN A 40 8.30 -7.01 -1.73
CA ASN A 40 7.54 -7.19 -0.51
C ASN A 40 6.06 -7.50 -0.79
N THR A 41 5.40 -8.15 0.16
CA THR A 41 3.97 -8.43 0.18
C THR A 41 3.36 -7.78 1.41
N LEU A 42 2.51 -6.78 1.19
CA LEU A 42 1.88 -6.00 2.25
C LEU A 42 0.49 -6.55 2.53
N PRO A 43 0.19 -6.96 3.77
CA PRO A 43 -1.11 -7.48 4.13
C PRO A 43 -2.16 -6.35 4.14
N TYR A 44 -3.28 -6.62 3.48
CA TYR A 44 -4.50 -5.81 3.54
C TYR A 44 -5.59 -6.54 4.32
N THR A 45 -6.56 -5.79 4.80
CA THR A 45 -7.68 -6.37 5.57
C THR A 45 -8.75 -7.00 4.67
N ASP A 46 -8.81 -6.59 3.41
CA ASP A 46 -9.78 -7.05 2.41
C ASP A 46 -9.27 -6.87 0.96
N LYS A 47 -10.12 -7.15 -0.02
CA LYS A 47 -9.86 -7.02 -1.46
C LYS A 47 -9.39 -5.62 -1.82
N VAL A 48 -8.19 -5.52 -2.38
CA VAL A 48 -7.61 -4.24 -2.78
C VAL A 48 -8.13 -3.86 -4.15
N LYS A 49 -8.87 -2.75 -4.23
CA LYS A 49 -9.47 -2.28 -5.49
C LYS A 49 -8.60 -1.29 -6.23
N ARG A 50 -7.81 -0.51 -5.51
CA ARG A 50 -6.91 0.48 -6.12
C ARG A 50 -5.65 0.66 -5.31
N VAL A 51 -4.54 0.85 -6.02
CA VAL A 51 -3.24 1.25 -5.47
C VAL A 51 -2.72 2.48 -6.21
N LEU A 52 -2.16 3.45 -5.48
CA LEU A 52 -1.64 4.70 -6.05
C LEU A 52 -0.39 5.16 -5.30
N PHE A 53 0.68 5.44 -6.04
CA PHE A 53 1.82 6.16 -5.49
C PHE A 53 1.52 7.65 -5.35
N SER A 54 2.04 8.27 -4.29
CA SER A 54 2.08 9.74 -4.21
C SER A 54 2.98 10.30 -5.33
N PRO A 55 2.72 11.52 -5.84
CA PRO A 55 3.52 12.10 -6.92
C PRO A 55 5.02 12.26 -6.60
N ASN A 56 5.36 12.37 -5.31
CA ASN A 56 6.75 12.40 -4.85
C ASN A 56 7.37 11.01 -4.61
N GLY A 57 6.58 9.93 -4.72
CA GLY A 57 7.00 8.53 -4.55
C GLY A 57 7.27 8.08 -3.12
N LYS A 58 7.07 8.95 -2.13
CA LYS A 58 7.32 8.63 -0.71
C LYS A 58 6.26 7.72 -0.10
N TYR A 59 5.04 7.78 -0.62
CA TYR A 59 3.91 7.06 -0.08
C TYR A 59 3.22 6.23 -1.14
N LEU A 60 2.63 5.13 -0.69
CA LEU A 60 1.66 4.34 -1.44
C LEU A 60 0.36 4.33 -0.67
N VAL A 61 -0.74 4.48 -1.38
CA VAL A 61 -2.09 4.36 -0.84
C VAL A 61 -2.77 3.16 -1.49
N ALA A 62 -3.47 2.38 -0.69
CA ALA A 62 -4.39 1.35 -1.17
C ALA A 62 -5.76 1.50 -0.51
N VAL A 63 -6.81 1.10 -1.24
CA VAL A 63 -8.20 1.21 -0.79
C VAL A 63 -9.00 -0.05 -1.16
N ASN A 64 -10.00 -0.37 -0.34
CA ASN A 64 -11.00 -1.42 -0.61
C ASN A 64 -12.41 -0.82 -0.84
N GLU A 65 -13.40 -1.69 -1.04
CA GLU A 65 -14.82 -1.30 -1.18
C GLU A 65 -15.40 -0.74 0.13
N ASP A 66 -14.95 -1.24 1.28
CA ASP A 66 -15.42 -0.79 2.62
C ASP A 66 -14.78 0.51 3.10
N ARG A 67 -14.24 1.31 2.18
CA ARG A 67 -13.71 2.66 2.44
C ARG A 67 -12.54 2.70 3.43
N ILE A 68 -11.89 1.56 3.67
CA ILE A 68 -10.63 1.52 4.43
C ILE A 68 -9.53 1.96 3.49
N ILE A 69 -8.74 2.93 3.96
CA ILE A 69 -7.55 3.41 3.28
C ILE A 69 -6.34 2.97 4.10
N LYS A 70 -5.33 2.35 3.49
CA LYS A 70 -4.00 2.25 4.10
C LYS A 70 -2.97 3.04 3.33
N ILE A 71 -2.02 3.58 4.09
CA ILE A 71 -0.89 4.34 3.59
C ILE A 71 0.41 3.68 4.05
N TRP A 72 1.38 3.52 3.16
CA TRP A 72 2.71 3.02 3.48
C TRP A 72 3.78 4.05 3.12
N GLU A 73 4.82 4.12 3.95
CA GLU A 73 6.05 4.85 3.65
C GLU A 73 7.00 3.94 2.87
N ILE A 74 7.20 4.26 1.59
CA ILE A 74 7.84 3.34 0.64
C ILE A 74 9.30 3.09 0.98
N ASP A 75 10.04 4.14 1.34
CA ASP A 75 11.45 4.00 1.72
C ASP A 75 11.63 3.09 2.94
N CYS A 76 10.66 3.06 3.86
CA CYS A 76 10.72 2.14 4.99
C CYS A 76 10.43 0.70 4.56
N VAL A 77 9.38 0.50 3.77
CA VAL A 77 8.95 -0.83 3.30
C VAL A 77 10.03 -1.53 2.47
N VAL A 78 10.71 -0.79 1.59
CA VAL A 78 11.73 -1.37 0.69
C VAL A 78 13.09 -1.57 1.37
N ALA A 79 13.34 -0.94 2.51
CA ALA A 79 14.62 -1.06 3.20
C ALA A 79 14.78 -2.37 3.99
N GLY A 80 13.71 -3.17 4.11
CA GLY A 80 13.75 -4.50 4.73
C GLY A 80 12.56 -4.74 5.68
N GLU A 81 12.40 -6.01 6.07
CA GLU A 81 11.38 -6.47 7.00
C GLU A 81 11.64 -6.00 8.45
N ASN A 82 10.61 -6.02 9.29
CA ASN A 82 10.67 -5.69 10.73
C ASN A 82 11.16 -4.27 11.05
N ARG A 83 11.12 -3.35 10.08
CA ARG A 83 11.47 -1.95 10.30
C ARG A 83 10.28 -1.20 10.87
N ILE A 84 10.55 -0.36 11.85
CA ILE A 84 9.55 0.49 12.49
C ILE A 84 9.54 1.86 11.83
N SER A 85 8.35 2.28 11.38
CA SER A 85 8.15 3.63 10.84
C SER A 85 8.48 4.64 11.91
N LYS A 86 9.36 5.59 11.58
CA LYS A 86 9.72 6.68 12.49
C LYS A 86 8.52 7.57 12.83
N ILE A 87 7.57 7.68 11.89
CA ILE A 87 6.38 8.52 11.97
C ILE A 87 5.30 7.81 12.78
N TRP A 88 5.01 6.55 12.46
CA TRP A 88 3.84 5.85 13.02
C TRP A 88 4.16 4.90 14.16
N LYS A 89 5.44 4.69 14.48
CA LYS A 89 5.93 3.82 15.57
C LYS A 89 5.39 2.39 15.49
N LYS A 90 5.26 1.86 14.28
CA LYS A 90 4.81 0.50 14.00
C LYS A 90 5.53 -0.11 12.82
N ASP A 91 5.35 -1.41 12.60
CA ASP A 91 5.95 -2.11 11.48
C ASP A 91 5.57 -1.44 10.14
N CYS A 92 6.57 -1.27 9.29
CA CYS A 92 6.40 -0.60 8.01
C CYS A 92 5.50 -1.37 7.05
N THR A 93 5.36 -2.68 7.17
CA THR A 93 4.46 -3.51 6.36
C THR A 93 2.98 -3.36 6.76
N GLU A 94 2.69 -3.00 8.01
CA GLU A 94 1.31 -2.83 8.47
C GLU A 94 0.61 -1.64 7.81
N GLY A 95 1.36 -0.56 7.55
CA GLY A 95 0.87 0.70 6.99
C GLY A 95 -0.10 1.44 7.92
N LYS A 96 -0.24 2.77 7.82
CA LYS A 96 -1.24 3.54 8.56
C LYS A 96 -2.63 3.32 7.95
N THR A 97 -3.54 2.73 8.72
CA THR A 97 -4.96 2.63 8.38
C THR A 97 -5.66 3.95 8.72
N ILE A 98 -6.52 4.39 7.82
CA ILE A 98 -7.49 5.46 7.98
C ILE A 98 -8.85 4.82 7.71
N GLY A 99 -9.67 4.73 8.76
CA GLY A 99 -11.02 4.20 8.67
C GLY A 99 -12.04 5.28 8.35
N TYR A 100 -13.28 4.85 8.08
CA TYR A 100 -14.40 5.76 7.85
C TYR A 100 -14.60 6.79 8.99
N GLY A 101 -14.45 6.36 10.25
CA GLY A 101 -14.56 7.26 11.41
C GLY A 101 -13.48 8.36 11.45
N ASP A 102 -12.26 8.06 10.98
CA ASP A 102 -11.18 9.05 10.89
C ASP A 102 -11.49 10.10 9.81
N LEU A 103 -12.09 9.69 8.69
CA LEU A 103 -12.46 10.60 7.60
C LEU A 103 -13.58 11.58 7.98
N LEU A 104 -14.50 11.19 8.85
CA LEU A 104 -15.54 12.11 9.37
C LEU A 104 -14.93 13.25 10.21
N SER A 105 -13.80 13.02 10.87
CA SER A 105 -13.09 14.06 11.62
C SER A 105 -12.40 15.11 10.74
N PHE A 106 -12.23 14.81 9.44
CA PHE A 106 -11.75 15.75 8.42
C PHE A 106 -12.88 16.42 7.64
N SER A 107 -14.14 16.16 8.00
CA SER A 107 -15.27 16.86 7.40
C SER A 107 -15.14 18.35 7.69
N PRO A 108 -15.08 19.23 6.67
CA PRO A 108 -15.00 20.69 6.88
C PRO A 108 -16.23 21.27 7.58
N ASP A 109 -17.32 20.49 7.64
CA ASP A 109 -18.65 20.92 8.09
C ASP A 109 -18.97 20.48 9.53
N ASN A 110 -17.96 20.27 10.39
CA ASN A 110 -18.16 19.93 11.81
C ASN A 110 -17.67 21.03 12.75
#